data_AF-A0A2E4BZ77-F1
#
_entry.id   AF-A0A2E4BZ77-F1
#
_cell.length_a   1.000
_cell.length_b   1.000
_cell.length_c   1.000
_cell.angle_alpha   90.00
_cell.angle_beta   90.00
_cell.angle_gamma   90.00
#
_symmetry.space_group_name_H-M   'P 1'
#
loop_
_entity.id
_entity.type
_entity.pdbx_description
1 polymer ?
#
loop_
_entity_poly.entity_id
_entity_poly.type
_entity_poly.pdbx_seq_one_letter_code
_entity_poly.pdbx_strand_id
1 'polypeptide(L)' 'EELSVGAGKIIHPLRVAVTGREVSPGIFDVLAFLGRRTVLSRLDDAIARLEDS' A
#
# COMPACT_ATOMS: atom_id res chain seq x y z
N GLU A 1 -13.72 -6.47 6.54
CA GLU A 1 -15.06 -5.89 6.84
C GLU A 1 -15.13 -5.15 8.17
N GLU A 2 -14.24 -5.44 9.12
CA GLU A 2 -14.25 -4.87 10.48
C GLU A 2 -14.25 -3.33 10.54
N LEU A 3 -13.55 -2.66 9.61
CA LEU A 3 -13.46 -1.21 9.55
C LEU A 3 -14.62 -0.53 8.79
N SER A 4 -15.59 -1.28 8.24
CA SER A 4 -16.68 -0.76 7.38
C SER A 4 -16.21 0.16 6.24
N VAL A 5 -14.97 0.02 5.78
CA VAL A 5 -14.41 0.79 4.66
C VAL A 5 -14.48 -0.02 3.37
N GLY A 6 -14.86 0.65 2.28
CA GLY A 6 -14.84 0.05 0.95
C GLY A 6 -13.41 -0.31 0.52
N ALA A 7 -13.25 -1.44 -0.18
CA ALA A 7 -11.94 -1.95 -0.57
C ALA A 7 -11.07 -0.93 -1.32
N GLY A 8 -11.67 -0.06 -2.16
CA GLY A 8 -10.95 1.00 -2.85
C GLY A 8 -10.23 1.98 -1.91
N LYS A 9 -10.84 2.30 -0.75
CA LYS A 9 -10.22 3.16 0.27
C LYS A 9 -9.01 2.54 0.95
N ILE A 10 -8.82 1.22 0.82
CA ILE A 10 -7.60 0.52 1.26
C ILE A 10 -6.64 0.33 0.08
N ILE A 11 -7.14 -0.12 -1.08
CA ILE A 11 -6.33 -0.51 -2.23
C ILE A 11 -5.57 0.69 -2.84
N HIS A 12 -6.21 1.86 -2.94
CA HIS A 12 -5.56 3.05 -3.51
C HIS A 12 -4.37 3.55 -2.67
N PRO A 13 -4.51 3.81 -1.36
CA PRO A 13 -3.37 4.23 -0.55
C PRO A 13 -2.30 3.14 -0.44
N LEU A 14 -2.70 1.86 -0.35
CA LEU A 14 -1.76 0.74 -0.38
C LEU A 14 -0.89 0.77 -1.66
N ARG A 15 -1.51 1.00 -2.82
CA ARG A 15 -0.80 1.09 -4.10
C ARG A 15 0.22 2.22 -4.10
N VAL A 16 -0.17 3.41 -3.65
CA VAL A 16 0.75 4.55 -3.56
C VAL A 16 1.89 4.25 -2.59
N ALA A 17 1.59 3.70 -1.41
CA ALA A 17 2.60 3.36 -0.42
C ALA A 17 3.65 2.36 -0.94
N VAL A 18 3.21 1.31 -1.66
CA VAL A 18 4.12 0.26 -2.12
C VAL A 18 4.74 0.53 -3.50
N THR A 19 4.18 1.41 -4.32
CA THR A 19 4.68 1.67 -5.69
C THR A 19 5.14 3.10 -5.95
N GLY A 20 4.78 4.05 -5.09
CA GLY A 20 4.95 5.49 -5.33
C GLY A 20 4.10 6.04 -6.48
N ARG A 21 3.09 5.29 -6.96
CA ARG A 21 2.26 5.66 -8.12
C ARG A 21 0.78 5.40 -7.84
N GLU A 22 -0.08 6.22 -8.42
CA GLU A 22 -1.53 6.02 -8.38
C GLU A 22 -2.01 4.89 -9.30
N VAL A 23 -1.23 4.59 -10.36
CA VAL A 23 -1.50 3.55 -11.34
C VAL A 23 -0.33 2.56 -11.40
N SER A 24 -0.64 1.27 -11.36
CA SER A 24 0.32 0.17 -11.53
C SER A 24 -0.39 -1.06 -12.11
N PRO A 25 0.32 -2.16 -12.43
CA PRO A 25 -0.30 -3.46 -12.68
C PRO A 25 -1.20 -3.92 -11.51
N GLY A 26 -1.85 -5.07 -11.64
CA GLY A 26 -2.69 -5.65 -10.59
C GLY A 26 -2.00 -5.57 -9.22
N ILE A 27 -2.65 -4.93 -8.24
CA ILE A 27 -1.97 -4.62 -6.96
C ILE A 27 -1.52 -5.91 -6.26
N PHE A 28 -2.31 -6.98 -6.35
CA PHE A 28 -1.95 -8.28 -5.76
C PHE A 28 -0.73 -8.91 -6.44
N ASP A 29 -0.58 -8.77 -7.76
CA ASP A 29 0.60 -9.25 -8.49
C ASP A 29 1.85 -8.46 -8.07
N VAL A 30 1.70 -7.15 -7.88
CA VAL A 30 2.78 -6.29 -7.38
C VAL A 30 3.21 -6.72 -5.97
N LEU A 31 2.25 -6.95 -5.07
CA LEU A 31 2.55 -7.40 -3.70
C LEU A 31 3.24 -8.76 -3.70
N ALA A 32 2.76 -9.70 -4.52
CA ALA A 32 3.36 -11.02 -4.66
C ALA A 32 4.79 -10.95 -5.22
N PHE A 33 5.02 -10.10 -6.22
CA PHE A 33 6.34 -9.88 -6.82
C PHE A 33 7.34 -9.24 -5.84
N LEU A 34 6.91 -8.21 -5.09
CA LEU A 34 7.78 -7.50 -4.13
C LEU A 34 8.12 -8.37 -2.90
N GLY A 35 7.20 -9.25 -2.51
CA GLY A 35 7.32 -10.09 -1.34
C GLY A 35 7.08 -9.35 -0.02
N ARG A 36 6.72 -10.11 1.02
CA ARG A 36 6.25 -9.59 2.32
C ARG A 36 7.19 -8.57 2.96
N ARG A 37 8.49 -8.85 3.01
CA ARG A 37 9.47 -7.98 3.69
C ARG A 37 9.54 -6.59 3.06
N THR A 38 9.62 -6.54 1.73
CA THR A 38 9.67 -5.28 0.97
C THR A 38 8.37 -4.49 1.13
N VAL A 39 7.23 -5.19 1.07
CA VAL A 39 5.90 -4.56 1.23
C VAL A 39 5.80 -3.91 2.61
N LEU A 40 6.12 -4.64 3.68
CA LEU A 40 6.03 -4.10 5.04
C LEU A 40 6.96 -2.91 5.26
N SER A 41 8.22 -3.01 4.83
CA SER A 41 9.17 -1.89 4.92
C SER A 41 8.66 -0.63 4.23
N ARG A 42 8.04 -0.76 3.04
CA ARG A 42 7.47 0.40 2.33
C ARG A 42 6.23 0.97 3.02
N LEU A 43 5.43 0.11 3.66
CA LEU A 43 4.27 0.57 4.45
C LEU A 43 4.72 1.33 5.69
N ASP A 44 5.74 0.83 6.39
CA ASP A 44 6.32 1.51 7.56
C ASP A 44 6.86 2.90 7.15
N ASP A 45 7.62 2.97 6.04
CA ASP A 45 8.12 4.24 5.48
C ASP A 45 6.99 5.21 5.09
N ALA A 46 5.86 4.70 4.60
CA ALA A 46 4.72 5.51 4.21
C ALA A 46 3.96 6.06 5.44
N ILE A 47 3.81 5.24 6.48
CA ILE A 47 3.18 5.64 7.75
C ILE A 47 4.03 6.72 8.42
N ALA A 48 5.34 6.51 8.54
CA ALA A 48 6.25 7.50 9.13
C ALA A 48 6.16 8.87 8.45
N ARG A 49 6.07 8.91 7.11
CA ARG A 49 5.88 10.15 6.35
C ARG A 49 4.55 10.86 6.63
N LEU A 50 3.50 10.11 6.89
CA LEU A 50 2.18 10.67 7.21
C LEU A 50 2.13 11.18 8.65
N GLU A 51 2.90 10.60 9.57
CA GLU A 51 3.02 11.05 10.95
C GLU A 51 3.88 12.32 11.09
N ASP A 52 4.87 12.49 10.21
CA ASP A 52 5.72 13.69 10.13
C ASP A 52 5.05 14.90 9.44
N SER A 53 3.85 14.73 8.85
CA SER A 53 3.11 15.74 8.07
C SER A 53 1.94 16.35 8.84
#